data_AF-A0A536VPL3-F1
#
_entry.id   AF-A0A536VPL3-F1
#
_cell.length_a   1.000
_cell.length_b   1.000
_cell.length_c   1.000
_cell.angle_alpha   90.00
_cell.angle_beta   90.00
_cell.angle_gamma   90.00
#
_symmetry.space_group_name_H-M   'P 1'
#
loop_
_entity.id
_entity.type
_entity.pdbx_description
1 polymer ?
#
loop_
_entity_poly.entity_id
_entity_poly.type
_entity_poly.pdbx_seq_one_letter_code
_entity_poly.pdbx_strand_id
1 'polypeptide(L)'
;MNRSYVVLLASLMQAPPLRAAPSDYVFLPSVSYGEREFDFKAGSARNPDEPRQSAGSLGFGYGVTQRWFTEIYGKYDRLQGEGLRFDAWEWENKFQVTEAGEYPVDLGFIVELERPQDRSEGYEMRVGPLL
;
A
#
# COMPACT_ATOMS: atom_id res chain seq x y z
N MET A 1 34.09 -15.76 -4.74
CA MET A 1 32.61 -15.91 -4.65
C MET A 1 32.14 -15.33 -3.32
N ASN A 2 30.99 -14.65 -3.31
CA ASN A 2 30.21 -14.19 -2.13
C ASN A 2 30.57 -12.89 -1.40
N ARG A 3 30.77 -11.77 -2.12
CA ARG A 3 30.62 -10.42 -1.51
C ARG A 3 29.42 -9.63 -2.03
N SER A 4 28.78 -10.07 -3.10
CA SER A 4 27.70 -9.32 -3.76
C SER A 4 26.34 -9.41 -3.08
N TYR A 5 26.07 -10.46 -2.28
CA TYR A 5 24.79 -10.61 -1.58
C TYR A 5 24.63 -9.70 -0.35
N VAL A 6 25.74 -9.31 0.29
CA VAL A 6 25.70 -8.46 1.50
C VAL A 6 25.33 -7.02 1.17
N VAL A 7 25.61 -6.56 -0.05
CA VAL A 7 25.40 -5.17 -0.45
C VAL A 7 23.90 -4.86 -0.68
N LEU A 8 23.09 -5.83 -1.13
CA LEU A 8 21.65 -5.62 -1.39
C LEU A 8 20.82 -5.52 -0.10
N LEU A 9 21.19 -6.24 0.96
CA LEU A 9 20.51 -6.16 2.27
C LEU A 9 20.82 -4.86 3.00
N ALA A 10 22.03 -4.31 2.83
CA ALA A 10 22.44 -3.07 3.50
C ALA A 10 21.74 -1.81 2.93
N SER A 11 21.31 -1.84 1.66
CA SER A 11 20.58 -0.73 1.04
C SER A 11 19.12 -0.59 1.51
N LEU A 12 18.50 -1.65 2.05
CA LEU A 12 17.14 -1.57 2.61
C LEU A 12 17.08 -0.79 3.93
N MET A 13 18.21 -0.60 4.63
CA MET A 13 18.24 0.10 5.93
C MET A 13 18.44 1.62 5.82
N GLN A 14 18.56 2.18 4.60
CA GLN A 14 18.73 3.62 4.39
C GLN A 14 17.46 4.33 3.90
N ALA A 15 16.30 3.67 3.96
CA ALA A 15 15.05 4.34 3.67
C ALA A 15 14.81 5.46 4.71
N PRO A 16 14.48 6.69 4.28
CA PRO A 16 14.00 7.70 5.22
C PRO A 16 12.79 7.14 5.97
N PRO A 17 12.53 7.57 7.22
CA PRO A 17 11.35 7.13 7.95
C PRO A 17 10.10 7.53 7.17
N LEU A 18 9.48 6.56 6.48
CA LEU A 18 8.13 6.72 5.96
C LEU A 18 7.19 6.69 7.16
N ARG A 19 6.38 7.74 7.29
CA ARG A 19 5.26 7.73 8.23
C ARG A 19 4.07 7.12 7.52
N ALA A 20 3.48 6.12 8.14
CA ALA A 20 2.19 5.60 7.73
C ALA A 20 1.15 6.72 7.79
N ALA A 21 0.40 6.90 6.71
CA ALA A 21 -0.80 7.71 6.69
C ALA A 21 -1.90 7.05 7.56
N PRO A 22 -2.95 7.78 7.96
CA PRO A 22 -3.93 7.28 8.91
C PRO A 22 -4.64 5.98 8.48
N SER A 23 -4.78 5.73 7.18
CA SER A 23 -5.44 4.54 6.62
C SER A 23 -4.47 3.56 5.97
N ASP A 24 -3.16 3.68 6.20
CA ASP A 24 -2.17 2.72 5.72
C ASP A 24 -2.24 1.42 6.53
N TYR A 25 -1.78 0.33 5.91
CA TYR A 25 -1.88 -1.03 6.43
C TYR A 25 -0.66 -1.85 6.04
N VAL A 26 -0.53 -3.03 6.65
CA VAL A 26 0.55 -3.97 6.35
C VAL A 26 0.10 -4.93 5.25
N PHE A 27 0.89 -5.01 4.20
CA PHE A 27 0.67 -5.92 3.08
C PHE A 27 1.16 -7.33 3.40
N LEU A 28 0.42 -8.33 2.93
CA LEU A 28 0.88 -9.72 2.88
C LEU A 28 1.16 -10.11 1.42
N PRO A 29 2.25 -10.86 1.14
CA PRO A 29 2.66 -11.22 -0.22
C PRO A 29 1.72 -12.21 -0.93
N SER A 30 0.85 -12.89 -0.20
CA SER A 30 -0.01 -13.96 -0.74
C SER A 30 -1.11 -13.46 -1.67
N VAL A 31 -1.43 -14.27 -2.68
CA VAL A 31 -2.51 -14.05 -3.66
C VAL A 31 -3.41 -15.29 -3.74
N SER A 32 -4.72 -15.07 -3.60
CA SER A 32 -5.75 -16.09 -3.82
C SER A 32 -6.35 -15.95 -5.22
N TYR A 33 -6.15 -16.95 -6.08
CA TYR A 33 -6.69 -16.90 -7.45
C TYR A 33 -8.23 -16.90 -7.47
N GLY A 34 -8.81 -15.96 -8.21
CA GLY A 34 -10.25 -15.84 -8.40
C GLY A 34 -11.00 -15.19 -7.24
N GLU A 35 -10.32 -14.87 -6.14
CA GLU A 35 -10.90 -14.19 -4.99
C GLU A 35 -11.34 -12.77 -5.35
N ARG A 36 -12.48 -12.35 -4.81
CA ARG A 36 -13.00 -10.99 -4.92
C ARG A 36 -13.12 -10.44 -3.51
N GLU A 37 -12.63 -9.23 -3.32
CA GLU A 37 -12.58 -8.60 -2.01
C GLU A 37 -13.27 -7.24 -2.03
N PHE A 38 -13.96 -6.92 -0.93
CA PHE A 38 -14.31 -5.56 -0.59
C PHE A 38 -13.54 -5.19 0.67
N ASP A 39 -12.70 -4.17 0.56
CA ASP A 39 -11.84 -3.74 1.65
C ASP A 39 -12.30 -2.36 2.16
N PHE A 40 -12.20 -2.16 3.48
CA PHE A 40 -12.49 -0.90 4.13
C PHE A 40 -11.42 -0.58 5.16
N LYS A 41 -10.73 0.53 4.93
CA LYS A 41 -9.67 1.03 5.83
C LYS A 41 -10.12 2.35 6.43
N ALA A 42 -9.83 2.54 7.71
CA ALA A 42 -10.03 3.82 8.37
C ALA A 42 -9.06 3.98 9.53
N GLY A 43 -8.58 5.20 9.74
CA GLY A 43 -7.79 5.52 10.91
C GLY A 43 -7.62 7.00 11.13
N SER A 44 -6.91 7.35 12.20
CA SER A 44 -6.67 8.74 12.59
C SER A 44 -5.30 8.88 13.20
N ALA A 45 -4.57 9.91 12.77
CA ALA A 45 -3.26 10.25 13.29
C ALA A 45 -3.26 11.71 13.77
N ARG A 46 -2.33 12.03 14.67
CA ARG A 46 -2.08 13.39 15.11
C ARG A 46 -0.59 13.54 15.37
N ASN A 47 0.06 14.42 14.62
CA ASN A 47 1.41 14.84 14.94
C ASN A 47 1.38 15.91 16.06
N PRO A 48 2.47 16.03 16.84
CA PRO A 48 2.65 17.19 17.71
C PRO A 48 2.47 18.48 16.92
N ASP A 49 1.74 19.44 17.49
CA ASP A 49 1.46 20.76 16.90
C ASP A 49 0.59 20.79 15.63
N GLU A 50 0.09 19.64 15.17
CA GLU A 50 -0.84 19.57 14.04
C GLU A 50 -2.28 19.19 14.48
N PRO A 51 -3.31 19.63 13.73
CA PRO A 51 -4.67 19.12 13.89
C PRO A 51 -4.72 17.61 13.66
N ARG A 52 -5.70 16.93 14.29
CA ARG A 52 -5.94 15.52 13.99
C ARG A 52 -6.38 15.36 12.53
N GLN A 53 -5.80 14.38 11.85
CA GLN A 53 -6.23 13.93 10.54
C GLN A 53 -6.88 12.55 10.65
N SER A 54 -7.96 12.35 9.92
CA SER A 54 -8.61 11.06 9.73
C SER A 54 -8.64 10.74 8.24
N ALA A 55 -8.44 9.48 7.89
CA ALA A 55 -8.55 9.02 6.50
C ALA A 55 -9.26 7.68 6.46
N GLY A 56 -9.83 7.35 5.31
CA GLY A 56 -10.36 6.03 5.04
C GLY A 56 -10.45 5.74 3.55
N SER A 57 -10.52 4.46 3.21
CA SER A 57 -10.64 4.00 1.84
C SER A 57 -11.63 2.86 1.71
N LEU A 58 -12.22 2.75 0.52
CA LEU A 58 -13.11 1.66 0.11
C LEU A 58 -12.53 1.03 -1.15
N GLY A 59 -12.29 -0.27 -1.11
CA GLY A 59 -11.62 -1.03 -2.17
C GLY A 59 -12.49 -2.12 -2.77
N PHE A 60 -12.22 -2.42 -4.03
CA PHE A 60 -12.67 -3.65 -4.67
C PHE A 60 -11.52 -4.35 -5.39
N GLY A 61 -11.18 -5.54 -4.89
CA GLY A 61 -10.04 -6.33 -5.32
C GLY A 61 -10.41 -7.60 -6.09
N TYR A 62 -9.49 -8.06 -6.94
CA TYR A 62 -9.61 -9.32 -7.68
C TYR A 62 -8.26 -10.04 -7.85
N GLY A 63 -8.22 -11.31 -7.47
CA GLY A 63 -7.11 -12.24 -7.76
C GLY A 63 -7.12 -12.69 -9.22
N VAL A 64 -6.45 -11.93 -10.10
CA VAL A 64 -6.46 -12.14 -11.55
C VAL A 64 -5.77 -13.44 -11.97
N THR A 65 -4.67 -13.80 -11.29
CA THR A 65 -3.94 -15.06 -11.53
C THR A 65 -3.51 -15.68 -10.20
N GLN A 66 -2.84 -16.83 -10.22
CA GLN A 66 -2.24 -17.42 -9.02
C GLN A 66 -1.14 -16.57 -8.38
N ARG A 67 -0.65 -15.53 -9.06
CA ARG A 67 0.47 -14.69 -8.62
C ARG A 67 0.22 -13.19 -8.73
N TRP A 68 -0.99 -12.77 -9.10
CA TRP A 68 -1.33 -11.36 -9.25
C TRP A 68 -2.71 -11.06 -8.70
N PHE A 69 -2.75 -10.10 -7.79
CA PHE A 69 -3.95 -9.47 -7.27
C PHE A 69 -3.94 -7.99 -7.63
N THR A 70 -5.11 -7.44 -7.93
CA THR A 70 -5.26 -6.01 -8.20
C THR A 70 -6.49 -5.45 -7.54
N GLU A 71 -6.42 -4.21 -7.07
CA GLU A 71 -7.50 -3.54 -6.37
C GLU A 71 -7.56 -2.06 -6.72
N ILE A 72 -8.79 -1.52 -6.77
CA ILE A 72 -9.04 -0.09 -6.94
C ILE A 72 -9.67 0.43 -5.67
N TYR A 73 -9.10 1.50 -5.11
CA TYR A 73 -9.62 2.20 -3.94
C TYR A 73 -10.14 3.59 -4.30
N GLY A 74 -11.25 3.96 -3.66
CA GLY A 74 -11.60 5.37 -3.44
C GLY A 74 -11.13 5.81 -2.05
N LYS A 75 -10.28 6.84 -1.99
CA LYS A 75 -9.70 7.39 -0.77
C LYS A 75 -10.44 8.66 -0.33
N TYR A 76 -10.61 8.82 0.97
CA TYR A 76 -11.29 9.94 1.60
C TYR A 76 -10.50 10.39 2.82
N ASP A 77 -10.45 11.69 3.06
CA ASP A 77 -9.79 12.25 4.23
C ASP A 77 -10.64 13.34 4.90
N ARG A 78 -10.21 13.71 6.10
CA ARG A 78 -10.84 14.73 6.93
C ARG A 78 -9.81 15.33 7.88
N LEU A 79 -9.68 16.66 7.84
CA LEU A 79 -8.98 17.43 8.86
C LEU A 79 -9.93 17.82 10.00
N GLN A 80 -9.38 18.02 11.20
CA GLN A 80 -10.16 18.43 12.36
C GLN A 80 -10.92 19.74 12.09
N GLY A 81 -12.26 19.71 12.26
CA GLY A 81 -13.13 20.86 12.02
C GLY A 81 -13.70 20.92 10.59
N GLU A 82 -13.22 20.07 9.68
CA GLU A 82 -13.71 19.98 8.30
C GLU A 82 -14.67 18.79 8.11
N GLY A 83 -15.32 18.75 6.94
CA GLY A 83 -16.12 17.62 6.48
C GLY A 83 -15.26 16.52 5.86
N LEU A 84 -15.85 15.34 5.65
CA LEU A 84 -15.23 14.27 4.86
C LEU A 84 -15.18 14.71 3.39
N ARG A 85 -14.04 14.54 2.72
CA ARG A 85 -13.88 14.83 1.30
C ARG A 85 -13.31 13.62 0.57
N PHE A 86 -13.64 13.51 -0.72
CA PHE A 86 -12.96 12.56 -1.60
C PHE A 86 -11.56 13.10 -1.88
N ASP A 87 -10.57 12.22 -1.86
CA ASP A 87 -9.16 12.57 -1.90
C ASP A 87 -8.54 12.05 -3.19
N ALA A 88 -8.57 10.74 -3.43
CA ALA A 88 -7.91 10.13 -4.58
C ALA A 88 -8.55 8.82 -5.04
N TRP A 89 -8.26 8.46 -6.29
CA TRP A 89 -8.34 7.08 -6.76
C TRP A 89 -6.96 6.44 -6.65
N GLU A 90 -6.90 5.22 -6.14
CA GLU A 90 -5.66 4.44 -6.06
C GLU A 90 -5.84 3.10 -6.76
N TRP A 91 -4.83 2.69 -7.53
CA TRP A 91 -4.76 1.39 -8.18
C TRP A 91 -3.57 0.61 -7.63
N GLU A 92 -3.88 -0.47 -6.93
CA GLU A 92 -2.92 -1.35 -6.31
C GLU A 92 -2.74 -2.64 -7.11
N ASN A 93 -1.49 -3.10 -7.21
CA ASN A 93 -1.10 -4.35 -7.82
C ASN A 93 -0.11 -5.08 -6.93
N LYS A 94 -0.49 -6.27 -6.47
CA LYS A 94 0.35 -7.17 -5.68
C LYS A 94 0.75 -8.36 -6.52
N PHE A 95 2.06 -8.64 -6.55
CA PHE A 95 2.64 -9.76 -7.27
C PHE A 95 3.36 -10.71 -6.32
N GLN A 96 2.91 -11.96 -6.29
CA GLN A 96 3.53 -13.00 -5.49
C GLN A 96 4.69 -13.65 -6.27
N VAL A 97 5.85 -13.74 -5.64
CA VAL A 97 7.07 -14.31 -6.24
C VAL A 97 7.27 -15.77 -5.82
N THR A 98 7.12 -16.08 -4.53
CA THR A 98 7.21 -17.45 -4.00
C THR A 98 5.83 -17.98 -3.63
N GLU A 99 5.61 -19.27 -3.79
CA GLU A 99 4.41 -19.96 -3.31
C GLU A 99 4.29 -19.83 -1.78
N ALA A 100 3.14 -19.35 -1.32
CA ALA A 100 2.89 -19.06 0.09
C ALA A 100 3.05 -20.32 0.95
N GLY A 101 3.98 -20.30 1.91
CA GLY A 101 4.25 -21.41 2.82
C GLY A 101 5.12 -22.54 2.25
N GLU A 102 5.51 -22.51 0.98
CA GLU A 102 6.38 -23.53 0.36
C GLU A 102 7.87 -23.26 0.61
N TYR A 103 8.23 -22.01 0.89
CA TYR A 103 9.59 -21.57 1.15
C TYR A 103 9.71 -20.99 2.57
N PRO A 104 10.94 -20.84 3.12
CA PRO A 104 11.13 -20.27 4.46
C PRO A 104 10.65 -18.82 4.62
N VAL A 105 10.42 -18.11 3.51
CA VAL A 105 9.94 -16.73 3.45
C VAL A 105 9.04 -16.59 2.23
N ASP A 106 7.91 -15.90 2.40
CA ASP A 106 7.03 -15.54 1.30
C ASP A 106 7.48 -14.19 0.71
N LEU A 107 7.79 -14.16 -0.58
CA LEU A 107 8.27 -12.97 -1.27
C LEU A 107 7.23 -12.46 -2.25
N GLY A 108 7.12 -11.13 -2.33
CA GLY A 108 6.33 -10.45 -3.35
C GLY A 108 6.83 -9.04 -3.62
N PHE A 109 6.11 -8.32 -4.46
CA PHE A 109 6.25 -6.88 -4.59
C PHE A 109 4.89 -6.24 -4.85
N ILE A 110 4.80 -4.96 -4.52
CA ILE A 110 3.62 -4.12 -4.72
C ILE A 110 3.96 -2.94 -5.63
N VAL A 111 2.98 -2.54 -6.43
CA VAL A 111 2.95 -1.29 -7.18
C VAL A 111 1.60 -0.63 -6.94
N GLU A 112 1.62 0.59 -6.41
CA GLU A 112 0.45 1.44 -6.25
C GLU A 112 0.60 2.68 -7.13
N LEU A 113 -0.47 3.07 -7.80
CA LEU A 113 -0.57 4.32 -8.55
C LEU A 113 -1.75 5.12 -8.00
N GLU A 114 -1.48 6.30 -7.48
CA GLU A 114 -2.49 7.20 -6.96
C GLU A 114 -2.73 8.37 -7.92
N ARG A 115 -4.01 8.70 -8.07
CA ARG A 115 -4.54 9.78 -8.88
C ARG A 115 -5.38 10.67 -7.95
N PRO A 116 -4.79 11.76 -7.41
CA PRO A 116 -5.51 12.71 -6.57
C PRO A 116 -6.65 13.42 -7.31
N GLN A 117 -7.66 13.81 -6.54
CA GLN A 117 -8.77 14.65 -7.00
C GLN A 117 -8.23 16.03 -7.39
N ASP A 118 -7.40 16.64 -6.54
CA ASP A 118 -6.67 17.86 -6.89
C ASP A 118 -5.54 17.51 -7.86
N ARG A 119 -5.72 17.91 -9.11
CA ARG A 119 -4.79 17.58 -10.19
C ARG A 119 -3.45 18.30 -10.06
N SER A 120 -3.36 19.33 -9.21
CA SER A 120 -2.11 20.06 -8.98
C SER A 120 -1.11 19.28 -8.14
N GLU A 121 -1.56 18.28 -7.38
CA GLU A 121 -0.71 17.40 -6.56
C GLU A 121 0.14 16.43 -7.40
N GLY A 122 -0.29 16.13 -8.63
CA GLY A 122 0.37 15.18 -9.53
C GLY A 122 -0.01 13.72 -9.24
N TYR A 123 0.56 12.78 -9.99
CA TYR A 123 0.39 11.35 -9.70
C TYR A 123 1.47 10.89 -8.73
N GLU A 124 1.09 10.02 -7.79
CA GLU A 124 2.04 9.34 -6.92
C GLU A 124 2.16 7.86 -7.35
N MET A 125 3.38 7.32 -7.31
CA MET A 125 3.62 5.89 -7.52
C MET A 125 4.45 5.36 -6.36
N ARG A 126 3.97 4.30 -5.71
CA ARG A 126 4.68 3.58 -4.65
C ARG A 126 5.03 2.18 -5.15
N VAL A 127 6.27 1.76 -4.88
CA VAL A 127 6.78 0.43 -5.26
C VAL A 127 7.61 -0.11 -4.11
N GLY A 128 7.37 -1.35 -3.71
CA GLY A 128 8.10 -1.94 -2.59
C GLY A 128 8.11 -3.47 -2.60
N PRO A 129 9.09 -4.10 -1.92
CA PRO A 129 9.08 -5.53 -1.68
C PRO A 129 8.04 -5.91 -0.61
N LEU A 130 7.50 -7.13 -0.69
CA LEU A 130 6.63 -7.75 0.30
C LEU A 130 7.31 -8.97 0.92
N LEU A 131 7.13 -9.17 2.23
CA LEU A 131 7.75 -10.19 3.07
C LEU A 131 6.77 -10.70 4.14
#